data_AF-A0A5J6JFA7-F1
#
_entry.id   AF-A0A5J6JFA7-F1
#
_cell.length_a   1.000
_cell.length_b   1.000
_cell.length_c   1.000
_cell.angle_alpha   90.00
_cell.angle_beta   90.00
_cell.angle_gamma   90.00
#
_symmetry.space_group_name_H-M   'P 1'
#
loop_
_entity.id
_entity.type
_entity.pdbx_description
1 polymer ?
#
loop_
_entity_poly.entity_id
_entity_poly.type
_entity_poly.pdbx_seq_one_letter_code
_entity_poly.pdbx_strand_id
1 'polypeptide(L)'
;MPAVTVENPLTLPRVAEPAQETAARKVLAVTTAPGGFEGEGFPVRRAFAGINYQHLDPFIMMDQMGEVEYAPGEPKGTPWHPHRGFETVTYLIDGTFVHQDSNGGGGVINGGDTQWMTAGSGLLHIEAPPESLVVSGGLFHGLQLWVNLPASDKMMPPRYQDIGGGQVQLLSTPDGGALLRVIAGELDGHAGPGITHTPITMIHATVTPGAQLTLPWREDFNALAYVMAGRGSVGTDRRPVHTGQTAVFGEGGSITVRADESQDSHTPDLEVVLLGGRPIREPMAHYGPFVMNSRQELQQAFDDFQAGRLGTIPTTARERNKSADQHS
;
A
#
# COMPACT_ATOMS: atom_id res chain seq x y z
N MET A 1 -2.03 7.88 -12.97
CA MET A 1 -3.47 8.22 -13.13
C MET A 1 -4.27 7.52 -12.02
N PRO A 2 -5.50 7.93 -11.69
CA PRO A 2 -6.16 7.37 -10.52
C PRO A 2 -6.72 5.97 -10.79
N ALA A 3 -6.52 5.03 -9.87
CA ALA A 3 -6.92 3.62 -10.02
C ALA A 3 -8.44 3.41 -10.22
N VAL A 4 -9.25 4.31 -9.65
CA VAL A 4 -10.73 4.30 -9.73
C VAL A 4 -11.20 5.74 -9.89
N THR A 5 -12.01 6.06 -10.88
CA THR A 5 -12.47 7.45 -11.12
C THR A 5 -13.98 7.57 -11.08
N VAL A 6 -14.47 8.80 -11.03
CA VAL A 6 -15.88 9.14 -11.19
C VAL A 6 -15.99 10.35 -12.10
N GLU A 7 -17.01 10.40 -12.95
CA GLU A 7 -17.22 11.52 -13.89
C GLU A 7 -17.49 12.84 -13.17
N ASN A 8 -18.22 12.79 -12.04
CA ASN A 8 -18.57 13.97 -11.26
C ASN A 8 -18.39 13.69 -9.76
N PRO A 9 -17.29 14.16 -9.13
CA PRO A 9 -17.06 14.03 -7.70
C PRO A 9 -18.18 14.63 -6.84
N LEU A 10 -18.97 15.57 -7.40
CA LEU A 10 -20.02 16.22 -6.65
C LEU A 10 -21.22 15.32 -6.32
N THR A 11 -21.34 14.15 -6.95
CA THR A 11 -22.40 13.18 -6.69
C THR A 11 -22.05 12.22 -5.54
N LEU A 12 -20.80 12.23 -5.07
CA LEU A 12 -20.34 11.35 -4.00
C LEU A 12 -20.79 11.84 -2.62
N PRO A 13 -20.89 10.92 -1.63
CA PRO A 13 -20.98 11.31 -0.23
C PRO A 13 -19.81 12.21 0.17
N ARG A 14 -20.06 13.15 1.07
CA ARG A 14 -19.09 14.17 1.46
C ARG A 14 -18.49 13.88 2.80
N VAL A 15 -17.17 14.06 2.88
CA VAL A 15 -16.48 14.10 4.16
C VAL A 15 -16.68 15.47 4.79
N ALA A 16 -17.09 15.49 6.05
CA ALA A 16 -17.21 16.71 6.82
C ALA A 16 -15.84 17.36 7.03
N GLU A 17 -15.81 18.69 6.95
CA GLU A 17 -14.65 19.43 7.43
C GLU A 17 -14.54 19.27 8.96
N PRO A 18 -13.34 19.06 9.50
CA PRO A 18 -13.14 19.04 10.95
C PRO A 18 -13.69 20.31 11.60
N ALA A 19 -14.29 20.16 12.79
CA ALA A 19 -14.71 21.31 13.59
C ALA A 19 -13.54 22.29 13.80
N GLN A 20 -13.83 23.59 13.85
CA GLN A 20 -12.80 24.64 13.99
C GLN A 20 -11.89 24.46 15.22
N GLU A 21 -12.41 23.82 16.27
CA GLU A 21 -11.68 23.57 17.52
C GLU A 21 -10.76 22.33 17.43
N THR A 22 -10.90 21.50 16.38
CA THR A 22 -10.08 20.31 16.18
C THR A 22 -8.63 20.72 15.93
N ALA A 23 -7.74 20.34 16.84
CA ALA A 23 -6.31 20.62 16.72
C ALA A 23 -5.73 19.92 15.48
N ALA A 24 -5.13 20.69 14.57
CA ALA A 24 -4.47 20.14 13.40
C ALA A 24 -3.17 19.39 13.77
N ARG A 25 -2.91 18.26 13.11
CA ARG A 25 -1.67 17.51 13.31
C ARG A 25 -0.47 18.29 12.77
N LYS A 26 0.55 18.48 13.61
CA LYS A 26 1.83 19.06 13.20
C LYS A 26 2.59 18.12 12.29
N VAL A 27 3.26 18.65 11.27
CA VAL A 27 4.15 17.84 10.42
C VAL A 27 5.48 17.68 11.15
N LEU A 28 5.83 16.46 11.55
CA LEU A 28 7.09 16.14 12.26
C LEU A 28 8.26 16.05 11.29
N ALA A 29 8.08 15.34 10.18
CA ALA A 29 9.11 15.14 9.17
C ALA A 29 8.51 15.06 7.76
N VAL A 30 9.35 15.36 6.77
CA VAL A 30 9.13 14.98 5.37
C VAL A 30 10.40 14.24 4.95
N THR A 31 10.26 13.00 4.48
CA THR A 31 11.37 12.16 4.02
C THR A 31 11.22 11.88 2.54
N THR A 32 12.34 11.67 1.84
CA THR A 32 12.34 11.28 0.43
C THR A 32 12.62 9.79 0.32
N ALA A 33 11.73 9.06 -0.34
CA ALA A 33 11.85 7.64 -0.60
C ALA A 33 13.03 7.38 -1.55
N PRO A 34 14.04 6.59 -1.15
CA PRO A 34 15.08 6.16 -2.06
C PRO A 34 14.48 5.21 -3.10
N GLY A 35 14.99 5.31 -4.33
CA GLY A 35 14.72 4.35 -5.39
C GLY A 35 15.54 3.07 -5.21
N GLY A 36 15.04 1.96 -5.76
CA GLY A 36 15.72 0.67 -5.79
C GLY A 36 15.06 -0.30 -6.74
N PHE A 37 15.46 -1.55 -6.68
CA PHE A 37 14.85 -2.65 -7.42
C PHE A 37 14.52 -3.81 -6.47
N GLU A 38 13.38 -4.46 -6.68
CA GLU A 38 12.96 -5.67 -5.97
C GLU A 38 12.76 -6.84 -6.94
N GLY A 39 12.82 -8.07 -6.41
CA GLY A 39 12.62 -9.30 -7.18
C GLY A 39 13.55 -9.39 -8.39
N GLU A 40 12.98 -9.61 -9.58
CA GLU A 40 13.73 -9.73 -10.83
C GLU A 40 13.94 -8.39 -11.57
N GLY A 41 13.81 -7.25 -10.89
CA GLY A 41 14.12 -5.91 -11.46
C GLY A 41 12.97 -4.92 -11.46
N PHE A 42 12.01 -5.05 -10.54
CA PHE A 42 10.92 -4.09 -10.39
C PHE A 42 11.43 -2.78 -9.78
N PRO A 43 11.33 -1.63 -10.46
CA PRO A 43 11.71 -0.35 -9.86
C PRO A 43 10.73 -0.01 -8.74
N VAL A 44 11.27 0.29 -7.57
CA VAL A 44 10.49 0.69 -6.40
C VAL A 44 10.99 1.98 -5.79
N ARG A 45 10.09 2.74 -5.15
CA ARG A 45 10.44 3.79 -4.18
C ARG A 45 10.01 3.34 -2.79
N ARG A 46 10.97 3.28 -1.86
CA ARG A 46 10.73 2.80 -0.48
C ARG A 46 10.19 3.93 0.41
N ALA A 47 8.87 4.07 0.45
CA ALA A 47 8.18 5.21 1.05
C ALA A 47 8.55 5.46 2.53
N PHE A 48 8.79 4.40 3.30
CA PHE A 48 9.06 4.52 4.75
C PHE A 48 10.54 4.58 5.13
N ALA A 49 11.45 4.61 4.15
CA ALA A 49 12.87 4.64 4.44
C ALA A 49 13.26 5.86 5.29
N GLY A 50 13.99 5.61 6.37
CA GLY A 50 14.45 6.65 7.29
C GLY A 50 13.39 7.17 8.27
N ILE A 51 12.17 6.64 8.25
CA ILE A 51 11.13 6.99 9.25
C ILE A 51 11.26 6.06 10.45
N ASN A 52 11.22 6.62 11.65
CA ASN A 52 11.23 5.83 12.87
C ASN A 52 9.93 5.01 12.99
N TYR A 53 10.07 3.70 13.25
CA TYR A 53 8.95 2.76 13.35
C TYR A 53 7.87 3.20 14.36
N GLN A 54 8.19 3.94 15.41
CA GLN A 54 7.19 4.45 16.36
C GLN A 54 6.10 5.31 15.69
N HIS A 55 6.43 5.95 14.56
CA HIS A 55 5.50 6.76 13.75
C HIS A 55 4.91 5.99 12.56
N LEU A 56 5.40 4.77 12.31
CA LEU A 56 4.89 3.88 11.28
C LEU A 56 3.93 2.84 11.85
N ASP A 57 4.17 2.34 13.07
CA ASP A 57 3.39 1.30 13.74
C ASP A 57 1.88 1.53 13.54
N PRO A 58 1.16 0.63 12.84
CA PRO A 58 1.51 -0.79 12.55
C PRO A 58 2.17 -1.07 11.19
N PHE A 59 2.48 -0.08 10.38
CA PHE A 59 3.06 -0.28 9.06
C PHE A 59 4.54 -0.62 9.13
N ILE A 60 4.97 -1.67 8.42
CA ILE A 60 6.34 -2.19 8.45
C ILE A 60 7.17 -1.58 7.33
N MET A 61 6.66 -1.66 6.10
CA MET A 61 7.27 -1.12 4.89
C MET A 61 6.18 -0.78 3.88
N MET A 62 6.49 0.14 2.98
CA MET A 62 5.66 0.41 1.82
C MET A 62 6.54 0.77 0.63
N ASP A 63 6.31 0.08 -0.47
CA ASP A 63 6.97 0.33 -1.75
C ASP A 63 5.96 0.83 -2.77
N GLN A 64 6.27 1.94 -3.43
CA GLN A 64 5.63 2.30 -4.69
C GLN A 64 6.35 1.56 -5.81
N MET A 65 5.64 0.66 -6.48
CA MET A 65 6.13 -0.10 -7.61
C MET A 65 5.81 0.68 -8.89
N GLY A 66 6.80 0.91 -9.76
CA GLY A 66 6.66 1.82 -10.90
C GLY A 66 6.64 3.30 -10.47
N GLU A 67 5.98 4.22 -11.18
CA GLU A 67 5.34 4.11 -12.50
C GLU A 67 6.38 3.77 -13.59
N VAL A 68 6.16 2.67 -14.30
CA VAL A 68 7.07 2.20 -15.36
C VAL A 68 6.28 1.66 -16.55
N GLU A 69 6.68 2.03 -17.76
CA GLU A 69 6.18 1.45 -19.00
C GLU A 69 7.13 0.32 -19.41
N TYR A 70 6.69 -0.93 -19.28
CA TYR A 70 7.48 -2.08 -19.70
C TYR A 70 7.33 -2.34 -21.21
N ALA A 71 8.43 -2.64 -21.90
CA ALA A 71 8.37 -3.16 -23.26
C ALA A 71 7.95 -4.64 -23.30
N PRO A 72 7.49 -5.17 -24.45
CA PRO A 72 7.26 -6.60 -24.64
C PRO A 72 8.44 -7.48 -24.15
N GLY A 73 8.14 -8.44 -23.28
CA GLY A 73 9.09 -9.40 -22.70
C GLY A 73 9.82 -8.92 -21.44
N GLU A 74 9.66 -7.66 -21.06
CA GLU A 74 10.31 -7.08 -19.86
C GLU A 74 9.59 -7.32 -18.53
N PRO A 75 8.25 -7.42 -18.45
CA PRO A 75 7.58 -7.69 -17.17
C PRO A 75 8.04 -9.02 -16.60
N LYS A 76 8.62 -8.98 -15.41
CA LYS A 76 8.99 -10.17 -14.64
C LYS A 76 8.10 -10.29 -13.42
N GLY A 77 8.13 -11.43 -12.74
CA GLY A 77 7.42 -11.66 -11.48
C GLY A 77 8.38 -11.78 -10.31
N THR A 78 7.85 -12.17 -9.15
CA THR A 78 8.64 -12.70 -8.05
C THR A 78 8.72 -14.23 -8.17
N PRO A 79 9.79 -14.88 -7.66
CA PRO A 79 9.76 -16.32 -7.44
C PRO A 79 8.84 -16.65 -6.26
N TRP A 80 8.51 -17.93 -6.09
CA TRP A 80 7.87 -18.42 -4.87
C TRP A 80 8.68 -18.00 -3.64
N HIS A 81 8.04 -17.31 -2.70
CA HIS A 81 8.69 -16.82 -1.50
C HIS A 81 7.75 -16.91 -0.29
N PRO A 82 8.30 -17.05 0.93
CA PRO A 82 7.49 -17.14 2.13
C PRO A 82 7.10 -15.76 2.66
N HIS A 83 6.06 -15.72 3.50
CA HIS A 83 5.80 -14.64 4.47
C HIS A 83 5.27 -15.25 5.78
N ARG A 84 5.50 -14.58 6.92
CA ARG A 84 4.91 -14.96 8.23
C ARG A 84 4.81 -13.77 9.19
N GLY A 85 3.69 -13.68 9.91
CA GLY A 85 3.50 -12.82 11.07
C GLY A 85 2.96 -11.42 10.78
N PHE A 86 2.54 -11.13 9.55
CA PHE A 86 2.02 -9.83 9.13
C PHE A 86 1.05 -10.00 7.94
N GLU A 87 0.58 -8.90 7.39
CA GLU A 87 -0.27 -8.85 6.19
C GLU A 87 0.41 -8.08 5.06
N THR A 88 0.24 -8.54 3.82
CA THR A 88 0.64 -7.79 2.61
C THR A 88 -0.59 -7.23 1.92
N VAL A 89 -0.51 -5.97 1.52
CA VAL A 89 -1.57 -5.26 0.80
C VAL A 89 -1.00 -4.78 -0.53
N THR A 90 -1.49 -5.34 -1.61
CA THR A 90 -1.11 -4.98 -2.98
C THR A 90 -2.23 -4.17 -3.59
N TYR A 91 -2.04 -2.86 -3.78
CA TYR A 91 -3.01 -1.96 -4.40
C TYR A 91 -2.52 -1.56 -5.78
N LEU A 92 -3.19 -2.01 -6.84
CA LEU A 92 -2.81 -1.68 -8.21
C LEU A 92 -3.54 -0.45 -8.72
N ILE A 93 -2.77 0.41 -9.36
CA ILE A 93 -3.24 1.66 -9.96
C ILE A 93 -3.35 1.45 -11.47
N ASP A 94 -2.28 0.94 -12.08
CA ASP A 94 -2.19 0.62 -13.50
C ASP A 94 -1.60 -0.79 -13.68
N GLY A 95 -2.11 -1.52 -14.67
CA GLY A 95 -1.65 -2.86 -15.02
C GLY A 95 -2.47 -4.00 -14.40
N THR A 96 -1.91 -5.22 -14.45
CA THR A 96 -2.53 -6.45 -13.96
C THR A 96 -1.48 -7.38 -13.36
N PHE A 97 -1.79 -8.00 -12.23
CA PHE A 97 -1.00 -9.08 -11.64
C PHE A 97 -1.81 -10.37 -11.48
N VAL A 98 -1.11 -11.50 -11.51
CA VAL A 98 -1.64 -12.80 -11.09
C VAL A 98 -0.88 -13.22 -9.85
N HIS A 99 -1.59 -13.65 -8.82
CA HIS A 99 -0.99 -14.25 -7.63
C HIS A 99 -1.49 -15.67 -7.41
N GLN A 100 -0.67 -16.49 -6.76
CA GLN A 100 -1.03 -17.86 -6.37
C GLN A 100 -0.31 -18.23 -5.07
N ASP A 101 -0.93 -19.04 -4.24
CA ASP A 101 -0.36 -19.49 -2.97
C ASP A 101 -0.38 -21.02 -2.76
N SER A 102 0.32 -21.45 -1.72
CA SER A 102 0.45 -22.85 -1.32
C SER A 102 -0.80 -23.46 -0.67
N ASN A 103 -1.80 -22.65 -0.32
CA ASN A 103 -3.08 -23.07 0.26
C ASN A 103 -4.17 -23.20 -0.81
N GLY A 104 -3.82 -23.01 -2.09
CA GLY A 104 -4.75 -23.14 -3.23
C GLY A 104 -5.54 -21.87 -3.52
N GLY A 105 -5.24 -20.76 -2.84
CA GLY A 105 -5.72 -19.45 -3.24
C GLY A 105 -4.88 -18.85 -4.38
N GLY A 106 -5.21 -17.61 -4.72
CA GLY A 106 -4.71 -16.95 -5.91
C GLY A 106 -5.83 -16.23 -6.67
N GLY A 107 -5.44 -15.38 -7.59
CA GLY A 107 -6.36 -14.49 -8.27
C GLY A 107 -5.68 -13.58 -9.27
N VAL A 108 -6.49 -12.73 -9.89
CA VAL A 108 -6.04 -11.65 -10.78
C VAL A 108 -6.36 -10.33 -10.12
N ILE A 109 -5.37 -9.45 -10.04
CA ILE A 109 -5.48 -8.09 -9.51
C ILE A 109 -5.40 -7.15 -10.71
N ASN A 110 -6.44 -6.38 -10.98
CA ASN A 110 -6.46 -5.39 -12.07
C ASN A 110 -6.21 -3.97 -11.52
N GLY A 111 -6.02 -3.01 -12.41
CA GLY A 111 -6.00 -1.59 -12.04
C GLY A 111 -7.28 -1.19 -11.29
N GLY A 112 -7.11 -0.63 -10.09
CA GLY A 112 -8.20 -0.31 -9.17
C GLY A 112 -8.38 -1.34 -8.05
N ASP A 113 -7.93 -2.59 -8.24
CA ASP A 113 -8.12 -3.66 -7.28
C ASP A 113 -7.09 -3.60 -6.13
N THR A 114 -7.49 -4.10 -4.97
CA THR A 114 -6.61 -4.34 -3.82
C THR A 114 -6.67 -5.81 -3.43
N GLN A 115 -5.51 -6.46 -3.34
CA GLN A 115 -5.36 -7.75 -2.70
C GLN A 115 -4.85 -7.56 -1.28
N TRP A 116 -5.52 -8.18 -0.31
CA TRP A 116 -5.10 -8.18 1.09
C TRP A 116 -4.83 -9.60 1.56
N MET A 117 -3.57 -9.95 1.73
CA MET A 117 -3.15 -11.26 2.20
C MET A 117 -2.73 -11.20 3.66
N THR A 118 -3.47 -11.90 4.51
CA THR A 118 -3.01 -12.18 5.88
C THR A 118 -2.04 -13.35 5.83
N ALA A 119 -0.75 -13.13 6.08
CA ALA A 119 0.23 -14.21 6.08
C ALA A 119 0.12 -15.08 7.34
N GLY A 120 -0.13 -14.47 8.51
CA GLY A 120 -0.35 -15.18 9.77
C GLY A 120 0.75 -16.21 10.06
N SER A 121 0.36 -17.45 10.35
CA SER A 121 1.26 -18.60 10.62
C SER A 121 2.20 -18.94 9.46
N GLY A 122 1.97 -18.35 8.30
CA GLY A 122 2.85 -18.35 7.15
C GLY A 122 2.35 -19.19 5.98
N LEU A 123 2.80 -18.80 4.80
CA LEU A 123 2.46 -19.38 3.51
C LEU A 123 3.62 -19.17 2.52
N LEU A 124 3.58 -19.88 1.39
CA LEU A 124 4.37 -19.55 0.20
C LEU A 124 3.44 -18.95 -0.85
N HIS A 125 3.88 -17.91 -1.53
CA HIS A 125 3.15 -17.35 -2.67
C HIS A 125 4.07 -16.83 -3.77
N ILE A 126 3.46 -16.59 -4.92
CA ILE A 126 4.09 -16.05 -6.11
C ILE A 126 3.22 -14.92 -6.66
N GLU A 127 3.85 -13.87 -7.15
CA GLU A 127 3.20 -12.76 -7.83
C GLU A 127 3.87 -12.55 -9.18
N ALA A 128 3.13 -12.75 -10.27
CA ALA A 128 3.68 -12.69 -11.62
C ALA A 128 2.76 -11.90 -12.56
N PRO A 129 3.32 -11.14 -13.52
CA PRO A 129 2.51 -10.52 -14.56
C PRO A 129 1.81 -11.61 -15.39
N PRO A 130 0.57 -11.38 -15.85
CA PRO A 130 -0.08 -12.33 -16.73
C PRO A 130 0.67 -12.44 -18.07
N GLU A 131 0.56 -13.60 -18.71
CA GLU A 131 1.25 -13.89 -19.97
C GLU A 131 0.94 -12.87 -21.07
N SER A 132 -0.29 -12.35 -21.09
CA SER A 132 -0.69 -11.28 -22.00
C SER A 132 0.12 -9.99 -21.80
N LEU A 133 0.37 -9.59 -20.55
CA LEU A 133 1.15 -8.41 -20.21
C LEU A 133 2.64 -8.62 -20.50
N VAL A 134 3.18 -9.82 -20.25
CA VAL A 134 4.54 -10.17 -20.66
C VAL A 134 4.70 -10.01 -22.17
N VAL A 135 3.71 -10.40 -22.96
CA VAL A 135 3.75 -10.27 -24.44
C VAL A 135 3.55 -8.83 -24.90
N SER A 136 2.65 -8.06 -24.28
CA SER A 136 2.31 -6.71 -24.75
C SER A 136 3.21 -5.61 -24.19
N GLY A 137 3.86 -5.85 -23.04
CA GLY A 137 4.31 -4.75 -22.20
C GLY A 137 3.13 -3.99 -21.58
N GLY A 138 3.40 -2.82 -21.03
CA GLY A 138 2.37 -1.91 -20.53
C GLY A 138 2.79 -1.14 -19.28
N LEU A 139 2.00 -0.12 -18.96
CA LEU A 139 2.13 0.66 -17.74
C LEU A 139 1.85 -0.22 -16.52
N PHE A 140 2.79 -0.18 -15.58
CA PHE A 140 2.69 -0.86 -14.30
C PHE A 140 2.92 0.13 -13.17
N HIS A 141 1.94 0.24 -12.27
CA HIS A 141 2.00 1.14 -11.13
C HIS A 141 1.14 0.61 -9.98
N GLY A 142 1.70 0.57 -8.79
CA GLY A 142 0.96 0.15 -7.61
C GLY A 142 1.72 0.37 -6.31
N LEU A 143 1.12 -0.09 -5.22
CA LEU A 143 1.70 -0.05 -3.89
C LEU A 143 1.74 -1.45 -3.29
N GLN A 144 2.87 -1.79 -2.68
CA GLN A 144 2.99 -2.92 -1.76
C GLN A 144 3.12 -2.36 -0.34
N LEU A 145 2.17 -2.66 0.54
CA LEU A 145 2.19 -2.23 1.94
C LEU A 145 2.24 -3.47 2.84
N TRP A 146 3.11 -3.47 3.85
CA TRP A 146 3.12 -4.49 4.89
C TRP A 146 2.53 -3.92 6.19
N VAL A 147 1.51 -4.60 6.72
CA VAL A 147 0.83 -4.23 7.96
C VAL A 147 1.13 -5.28 9.02
N ASN A 148 1.70 -4.86 10.15
CA ASN A 148 2.04 -5.76 11.24
C ASN A 148 0.78 -6.33 11.90
N LEU A 149 0.87 -7.58 12.37
CA LEU A 149 -0.14 -8.20 13.22
C LEU A 149 0.29 -8.13 14.69
N PRO A 150 -0.66 -7.94 15.64
CA PRO A 150 -0.39 -8.14 17.06
C PRO A 150 0.08 -9.56 17.34
N ALA A 151 0.84 -9.76 18.42
CA ALA A 151 1.42 -11.05 18.79
C ALA A 151 0.38 -12.18 18.85
N SER A 152 -0.85 -11.88 19.30
CA SER A 152 -1.96 -12.83 19.37
C SER A 152 -2.39 -13.37 18.01
N ASP A 153 -2.20 -12.61 16.94
CA ASP A 153 -2.74 -12.88 15.61
C ASP A 153 -1.64 -13.37 14.64
N LYS A 154 -0.35 -13.22 14.99
CA LYS A 154 0.78 -13.62 14.13
C LYS A 154 0.79 -15.09 13.72
N MET A 155 0.10 -15.96 14.44
CA MET A 155 0.03 -17.41 14.15
C MET A 155 -1.35 -17.86 13.66
N MET A 156 -2.21 -16.92 13.26
CA MET A 156 -3.51 -17.28 12.69
C MET A 156 -3.40 -17.92 11.30
N PRO A 157 -4.39 -18.69 10.84
CA PRO A 157 -4.36 -19.26 9.49
C PRO A 157 -4.27 -18.17 8.41
N PRO A 158 -3.49 -18.40 7.33
CA PRO A 158 -3.45 -17.50 6.19
C PRO A 158 -4.81 -17.30 5.54
N ARG A 159 -5.07 -16.11 5.00
CA ARG A 159 -6.26 -15.83 4.19
C ARG A 159 -6.06 -14.68 3.20
N TYR A 160 -6.97 -14.58 2.23
CA TYR A 160 -7.03 -13.50 1.25
C TYR A 160 -8.33 -12.71 1.37
N GLN A 161 -8.26 -11.45 0.97
CA GLN A 161 -9.41 -10.59 0.69
C GLN A 161 -9.15 -9.92 -0.65
N ASP A 162 -9.96 -10.26 -1.63
CA ASP A 162 -9.93 -9.61 -2.93
C ASP A 162 -10.95 -8.47 -2.92
N ILE A 163 -10.46 -7.25 -3.10
CA ILE A 163 -11.27 -6.03 -3.10
C ILE A 163 -11.20 -5.47 -4.52
N GLY A 164 -12.26 -5.67 -5.28
CA GLY A 164 -12.37 -5.09 -6.61
C GLY A 164 -12.48 -3.57 -6.54
N GLY A 165 -11.92 -2.86 -7.51
CA GLY A 165 -11.94 -1.38 -7.53
C GLY A 165 -13.34 -0.78 -7.46
N GLY A 166 -14.35 -1.48 -7.99
CA GLY A 166 -15.76 -1.08 -7.90
C GLY A 166 -16.40 -1.24 -6.51
N GLN A 167 -15.70 -1.83 -5.54
CA GLN A 167 -16.18 -2.02 -4.16
C GLN A 167 -15.63 -0.97 -3.19
N VAL A 168 -14.64 -0.18 -3.62
CA VAL A 168 -14.01 0.84 -2.79
C VAL A 168 -15.00 1.97 -2.50
N GLN A 169 -15.05 2.42 -1.25
CA GLN A 169 -15.91 3.54 -0.87
C GLN A 169 -15.33 4.85 -1.41
N LEU A 170 -16.06 5.46 -2.34
CA LEU A 170 -15.70 6.76 -2.92
C LEU A 170 -16.34 7.90 -2.14
N LEU A 171 -15.57 8.93 -1.82
CA LEU A 171 -16.01 10.14 -1.14
C LEU A 171 -15.41 11.37 -1.84
N SER A 172 -15.96 12.54 -1.55
CA SER A 172 -15.40 13.81 -2.02
C SER A 172 -15.38 14.87 -0.92
N THR A 173 -14.49 15.84 -1.04
CA THR A 173 -14.57 17.08 -0.23
C THR A 173 -15.85 17.85 -0.56
N PRO A 174 -16.37 18.73 0.32
CA PRO A 174 -17.61 19.45 0.08
C PRO A 174 -17.62 20.25 -1.25
N ASP A 175 -16.48 20.82 -1.61
CA ASP A 175 -16.27 21.61 -2.83
C ASP A 175 -16.03 20.76 -4.10
N GLY A 176 -15.85 19.44 -3.97
CA GLY A 176 -15.50 18.56 -5.09
C GLY A 176 -14.03 18.59 -5.51
N GLY A 177 -13.17 19.34 -4.79
CA GLY A 177 -11.75 19.52 -5.13
C GLY A 177 -10.85 18.31 -4.85
N ALA A 178 -11.38 17.28 -4.15
CA ALA A 178 -10.69 16.02 -3.98
C ALA A 178 -11.63 14.81 -4.12
N LEU A 179 -11.08 13.73 -4.66
CA LEU A 179 -11.67 12.40 -4.73
C LEU A 179 -10.91 11.47 -3.78
N LEU A 180 -11.64 10.78 -2.91
CA LEU A 180 -11.09 9.90 -1.88
C LEU A 180 -11.58 8.47 -2.11
N ARG A 181 -10.64 7.53 -2.10
CA ARG A 181 -10.88 6.09 -2.18
C ARG A 181 -10.57 5.48 -0.82
N VAL A 182 -11.57 5.19 0.00
CA VAL A 182 -11.38 4.53 1.30
C VAL A 182 -11.26 3.04 1.07
N ILE A 183 -10.01 2.55 1.03
CA ILE A 183 -9.68 1.15 0.69
C ILE A 183 -9.89 0.25 1.92
N ALA A 184 -9.47 0.71 3.09
CA ALA A 184 -9.65 0.02 4.36
C ALA A 184 -9.82 1.02 5.51
N GLY A 185 -10.45 0.55 6.59
CA GLY A 185 -10.76 1.39 7.74
C GLY A 185 -12.02 2.21 7.54
N GLU A 186 -12.03 3.41 8.10
CA GLU A 186 -13.18 4.30 8.08
C GLU A 186 -12.72 5.77 8.07
N LEU A 187 -13.51 6.62 7.41
CA LEU A 187 -13.36 8.07 7.40
C LEU A 187 -14.73 8.75 7.51
N ASP A 188 -14.94 9.52 8.57
CA ASP A 188 -16.17 10.28 8.83
C ASP A 188 -17.47 9.47 8.72
N GLY A 189 -17.50 8.30 9.36
CA GLY A 189 -18.60 7.33 9.34
C GLY A 189 -18.66 6.45 8.08
N HIS A 190 -17.78 6.68 7.09
CA HIS A 190 -17.76 5.91 5.84
C HIS A 190 -16.68 4.81 5.88
N ALA A 191 -17.13 3.56 5.97
CA ALA A 191 -16.24 2.40 6.01
C ALA A 191 -15.73 2.01 4.61
N GLY A 192 -14.46 1.66 4.50
CA GLY A 192 -13.88 0.97 3.36
C GLY A 192 -14.14 -0.55 3.41
N PRO A 193 -14.00 -1.25 2.28
CA PRO A 193 -14.29 -2.69 2.19
C PRO A 193 -13.24 -3.59 2.87
N GLY A 194 -12.00 -3.12 3.04
CA GLY A 194 -10.92 -3.93 3.62
C GLY A 194 -11.13 -4.25 5.10
N ILE A 195 -11.12 -5.53 5.46
CA ILE A 195 -11.22 -6.01 6.84
C ILE A 195 -9.80 -6.08 7.42
N THR A 196 -9.61 -5.47 8.59
CA THR A 196 -8.28 -5.30 9.19
C THR A 196 -8.19 -5.98 10.55
N HIS A 197 -7.02 -6.50 10.90
CA HIS A 197 -6.72 -7.03 12.24
C HIS A 197 -6.31 -5.93 13.20
N THR A 198 -5.36 -5.12 12.74
CA THR A 198 -4.98 -3.90 13.41
C THR A 198 -5.87 -2.77 12.88
N PRO A 199 -6.53 -1.97 13.74
CA PRO A 199 -7.32 -0.84 13.28
C PRO A 199 -6.45 0.13 12.48
N ILE A 200 -6.70 0.22 11.17
CA ILE A 200 -6.02 1.12 10.24
C ILE A 200 -7.01 1.79 9.29
N THR A 201 -6.59 2.90 8.70
CA THR A 201 -7.25 3.63 7.62
C THR A 201 -6.25 3.77 6.48
N MET A 202 -6.65 3.35 5.28
CA MET A 202 -5.89 3.53 4.04
C MET A 202 -6.76 4.21 3.00
N ILE A 203 -6.34 5.40 2.57
CA ILE A 203 -7.08 6.22 1.61
C ILE A 203 -6.14 6.60 0.46
N HIS A 204 -6.60 6.44 -0.78
CA HIS A 204 -5.97 7.06 -1.94
C HIS A 204 -6.75 8.31 -2.35
N ALA A 205 -6.12 9.47 -2.20
CA ALA A 205 -6.68 10.78 -2.48
C ALA A 205 -6.08 11.39 -3.76
N THR A 206 -6.97 11.82 -4.65
CA THR A 206 -6.64 12.69 -5.80
C THR A 206 -7.08 14.10 -5.43
N VAL A 207 -6.17 15.08 -5.46
CA VAL A 207 -6.44 16.49 -5.11
C VAL A 207 -6.15 17.37 -6.33
N THR A 208 -7.17 18.05 -6.84
CA THR A 208 -7.06 18.87 -8.05
C THR A 208 -6.21 20.13 -7.79
N PRO A 209 -5.56 20.72 -8.80
CA PRO A 209 -4.75 21.92 -8.63
C PRO A 209 -5.46 23.05 -7.87
N GLY A 210 -4.78 23.62 -6.88
CA GLY A 210 -5.32 24.68 -6.01
C GLY A 210 -6.34 24.23 -4.96
N ALA A 211 -6.78 22.97 -4.96
CA ALA A 211 -7.69 22.42 -3.94
C ALA A 211 -6.95 22.06 -2.65
N GLN A 212 -7.70 22.06 -1.54
CA GLN A 212 -7.22 21.64 -0.23
C GLN A 212 -8.12 20.53 0.33
N LEU A 213 -7.48 19.46 0.78
CA LEU A 213 -8.08 18.35 1.50
C LEU A 213 -7.77 18.53 2.99
N THR A 214 -8.79 18.67 3.84
CA THR A 214 -8.64 18.64 5.30
C THR A 214 -9.58 17.60 5.87
N LEU A 215 -9.01 16.55 6.48
CA LEU A 215 -9.75 15.37 6.92
C LEU A 215 -9.76 15.25 8.44
N PRO A 216 -10.89 14.80 9.04
CA PRO A 216 -10.87 14.36 10.42
C PRO A 216 -9.96 13.13 10.52
N TRP A 217 -9.18 13.07 11.57
CA TRP A 217 -8.24 11.98 11.79
C TRP A 217 -8.28 11.53 13.23
N ARG A 218 -8.32 10.21 13.42
CA ARG A 218 -8.37 9.61 14.75
C ARG A 218 -7.10 9.95 15.52
N GLU A 219 -7.24 10.53 16.71
CA GLU A 219 -6.09 10.93 17.55
C GLU A 219 -5.27 9.73 18.03
N ASP A 220 -5.89 8.56 18.17
CA ASP A 220 -5.22 7.33 18.59
C ASP A 220 -4.42 6.64 17.47
N PHE A 221 -4.41 7.20 16.27
CA PHE A 221 -3.68 6.66 15.12
C PHE A 221 -2.38 7.43 14.85
N ASN A 222 -1.37 6.72 14.36
CA ASN A 222 -0.31 7.32 13.57
C ASN A 222 -0.91 7.90 12.27
N ALA A 223 -0.19 8.81 11.62
CA ALA A 223 -0.68 9.53 10.45
C ALA A 223 0.46 9.83 9.48
N LEU A 224 0.31 9.37 8.24
CA LEU A 224 1.29 9.48 7.16
C LEU A 224 0.59 9.94 5.88
N ALA A 225 1.28 10.74 5.07
CA ALA A 225 0.88 11.05 3.70
C ALA A 225 2.05 10.79 2.76
N TYR A 226 1.90 9.83 1.85
CA TYR A 226 2.88 9.53 0.80
C TYR A 226 2.42 10.10 -0.53
N VAL A 227 3.24 10.96 -1.15
CA VAL A 227 2.95 11.55 -2.45
C VAL A 227 3.41 10.61 -3.55
N MET A 228 2.47 9.97 -4.24
CA MET A 228 2.76 9.06 -5.35
C MET A 228 3.09 9.81 -6.63
N ALA A 229 2.42 10.95 -6.86
CA ALA A 229 2.57 11.79 -8.03
C ALA A 229 2.14 13.25 -7.73
N GLY A 230 2.72 14.21 -8.45
CA GLY A 230 2.43 15.64 -8.31
C GLY A 230 3.20 16.32 -7.18
N ARG A 231 2.78 17.54 -6.85
CA ARG A 231 3.39 18.41 -5.83
C ARG A 231 2.37 19.25 -5.07
N GLY A 232 2.73 19.64 -3.85
CA GLY A 232 1.85 20.42 -3.00
C GLY A 232 2.47 20.73 -1.65
N SER A 233 1.61 20.81 -0.64
CA SER A 233 2.02 21.06 0.74
C SER A 233 1.15 20.32 1.75
N VAL A 234 1.69 20.11 2.95
CA VAL A 234 1.03 19.40 4.05
C VAL A 234 1.06 20.19 5.36
N GLY A 235 0.03 19.99 6.17
CA GLY A 235 -0.16 20.62 7.49
C GLY A 235 -0.41 22.13 7.44
N THR A 236 -0.68 22.71 8.61
CA THR A 236 -0.97 24.15 8.76
C THR A 236 0.18 25.05 8.34
N ASP A 237 1.41 24.57 8.50
CA ASP A 237 2.62 25.31 8.13
C ASP A 237 2.93 25.23 6.64
N ARG A 238 2.10 24.52 5.84
CA ARG A 238 2.25 24.30 4.39
C ARG A 238 3.66 23.82 4.02
N ARG A 239 4.14 22.77 4.70
CA ARG A 239 5.43 22.16 4.37
C ARG A 239 5.38 21.57 2.96
N PRO A 240 6.29 21.94 2.05
CA PRO A 240 6.24 21.48 0.67
C PRO A 240 6.51 19.98 0.59
N VAL A 241 5.81 19.32 -0.35
CA VAL A 241 5.97 17.90 -0.68
C VAL A 241 5.87 17.71 -2.19
N HIS A 242 6.54 16.68 -2.70
CA HIS A 242 6.42 16.25 -4.09
C HIS A 242 6.50 14.73 -4.19
N THR A 243 6.28 14.20 -5.39
CA THR A 243 6.44 12.78 -5.75
C THR A 243 7.60 12.10 -5.02
N GLY A 244 7.32 10.93 -4.44
CA GLY A 244 8.29 10.11 -3.73
C GLY A 244 8.60 10.60 -2.33
N GLN A 245 7.81 11.50 -1.73
CA GLN A 245 8.00 11.95 -0.36
C GLN A 245 6.90 11.48 0.58
N THR A 246 7.30 11.16 1.81
CA THR A 246 6.39 10.82 2.91
C THR A 246 6.43 11.92 3.96
N ALA A 247 5.26 12.48 4.27
CA ALA A 247 5.07 13.34 5.42
C ALA A 247 4.63 12.52 6.63
N VAL A 248 5.26 12.76 7.78
CA VAL A 248 4.92 12.16 9.07
C VAL A 248 4.24 13.22 9.92
N PHE A 249 3.04 12.93 10.40
CA PHE A 249 2.27 13.82 11.24
C PHE A 249 2.34 13.39 12.72
N GLY A 250 2.32 14.38 13.62
CA GLY A 250 2.28 14.19 15.06
C GLY A 250 0.85 14.12 15.59
N GLU A 251 0.67 14.50 16.85
CA GLU A 251 -0.62 14.52 17.54
C GLU A 251 -1.56 15.60 16.99
N GLY A 252 -2.87 15.33 17.05
CA GLY A 252 -3.95 16.18 16.56
C GLY A 252 -5.10 15.37 15.95
N GLY A 253 -6.24 16.02 15.74
CA GLY A 253 -7.48 15.42 15.24
C GLY A 253 -7.75 15.64 13.76
N SER A 254 -6.83 16.25 13.00
CA SER A 254 -6.99 16.44 11.55
C SER A 254 -5.68 16.44 10.78
N ILE A 255 -5.74 16.08 9.50
CA ILE A 255 -4.64 16.19 8.54
C ILE A 255 -5.03 17.08 7.37
N THR A 256 -4.08 17.86 6.87
CA THR A 256 -4.29 18.76 5.73
C THR A 256 -3.26 18.49 4.63
N VAL A 257 -3.74 18.38 3.40
CA VAL A 257 -2.95 18.27 2.17
C VAL A 257 -3.51 19.27 1.16
N ARG A 258 -2.64 20.03 0.49
CA ARG A 258 -3.04 21.00 -0.54
C ARG A 258 -2.23 20.75 -1.81
N ALA A 259 -2.89 20.68 -2.96
CA ALA A 259 -2.21 20.67 -4.25
C ALA A 259 -1.73 22.08 -4.61
N ASP A 260 -0.57 22.17 -5.26
CA ASP A 260 -0.14 23.44 -5.86
C ASP A 260 -1.14 23.91 -6.93
N GLU A 261 -1.18 25.23 -7.19
CA GLU A 261 -2.04 25.85 -8.21
C GLU A 261 -1.79 25.31 -9.62
N SER A 262 -0.59 24.78 -9.86
CA SER A 262 -0.20 24.14 -11.11
C SER A 262 0.52 22.83 -10.81
N GLN A 263 0.35 21.86 -11.71
CA GLN A 263 1.05 20.58 -11.68
C GLN A 263 1.83 20.36 -12.99
N ASP A 264 2.62 19.30 -13.06
CA ASP A 264 3.30 18.90 -14.29
C ASP A 264 2.35 18.16 -15.23
N SER A 265 2.57 18.23 -16.55
CA SER A 265 1.64 17.67 -17.54
C SER A 265 1.42 16.16 -17.40
N HIS A 266 2.41 15.44 -16.90
CA HIS A 266 2.38 13.98 -16.72
C HIS A 266 1.69 13.58 -15.40
N THR A 267 1.51 14.52 -14.47
CA THR A 267 0.88 14.30 -13.17
C THR A 267 -0.07 15.48 -12.91
N PRO A 268 -1.23 15.53 -13.58
CA PRO A 268 -2.09 16.73 -13.60
C PRO A 268 -2.74 17.05 -12.25
N ASP A 269 -2.76 16.09 -11.33
CA ASP A 269 -3.29 16.19 -9.98
C ASP A 269 -2.24 15.77 -8.95
N LEU A 270 -2.46 16.13 -7.69
CA LEU A 270 -1.69 15.61 -6.57
C LEU A 270 -2.31 14.27 -6.10
N GLU A 271 -1.56 13.18 -6.25
CA GLU A 271 -1.99 11.84 -5.85
C GLU A 271 -1.27 11.41 -4.57
N VAL A 272 -2.04 11.16 -3.51
CA VAL A 272 -1.50 10.91 -2.17
C VAL A 272 -2.16 9.68 -1.56
N VAL A 273 -1.37 8.82 -0.93
CA VAL A 273 -1.90 7.80 -0.02
C VAL A 273 -1.77 8.27 1.42
N LEU A 274 -2.92 8.30 2.09
CA LEU A 274 -3.04 8.64 3.50
C LEU A 274 -3.15 7.33 4.28
N LEU A 275 -2.26 7.15 5.24
CA LEU A 275 -2.20 5.96 6.09
C LEU A 275 -2.30 6.36 7.54
N GLY A 276 -3.20 5.71 8.25
CA GLY A 276 -3.30 5.81 9.70
C GLY A 276 -3.49 4.47 10.32
N GLY A 277 -2.91 4.26 11.49
CA GLY A 277 -3.08 3.01 12.19
C GLY A 277 -2.86 3.18 13.68
N ARG A 278 -3.64 2.44 14.46
CA ARG A 278 -3.42 2.35 15.90
C ARG A 278 -2.09 1.64 16.14
N PRO A 279 -1.12 2.29 16.82
CA PRO A 279 0.13 1.63 17.14
C PRO A 279 -0.12 0.39 18.00
N ILE A 280 0.46 -0.75 17.61
CA ILE A 280 0.39 -2.03 18.34
C ILE A 280 1.19 -1.92 19.64
N ARG A 281 2.32 -1.20 19.63
CA ARG A 281 3.22 -0.99 20.79
C ARG A 281 3.77 -2.29 21.38
N GLU A 282 4.01 -3.27 20.53
CA GLU A 282 4.71 -4.51 20.86
C GLU A 282 6.12 -4.51 20.25
N PRO A 283 7.07 -5.28 20.81
CA PRO A 283 8.34 -5.53 20.14
C PRO A 283 8.12 -6.10 18.74
N MET A 284 8.89 -5.61 17.76
CA MET A 284 8.91 -6.13 16.40
C MET A 284 10.33 -6.59 16.06
N ALA A 285 10.46 -7.88 15.73
CA ALA A 285 11.67 -8.47 15.20
C ALA A 285 11.42 -8.79 13.72
N HIS A 286 12.16 -8.12 12.83
CA HIS A 286 12.03 -8.26 11.37
C HIS A 286 13.32 -8.82 10.79
N TYR A 287 13.22 -9.89 10.00
CA TYR A 287 14.32 -10.39 9.19
C TYR A 287 13.78 -10.99 7.89
N GLY A 288 14.10 -10.33 6.76
CA GLY A 288 13.65 -10.75 5.43
C GLY A 288 12.12 -10.88 5.36
N PRO A 289 11.58 -12.05 4.97
CA PRO A 289 10.14 -12.29 4.83
C PRO A 289 9.39 -12.59 6.14
N PHE A 290 10.04 -12.47 7.30
CA PHE A 290 9.45 -12.83 8.59
C PHE A 290 9.42 -11.63 9.53
N VAL A 291 8.24 -11.37 10.10
CA VAL A 291 8.03 -10.31 11.09
C VAL A 291 7.35 -10.89 12.33
N MET A 292 8.14 -11.12 13.37
CA MET A 292 7.72 -11.70 14.65
C MET A 292 7.92 -10.70 15.79
N ASN A 293 7.72 -11.10 17.05
CA ASN A 293 7.96 -10.23 18.21
C ASN A 293 9.36 -10.44 18.82
N SER A 294 9.98 -11.61 18.61
CA SER A 294 11.30 -11.93 19.17
C SER A 294 12.26 -12.62 18.18
N ARG A 295 13.56 -12.60 18.51
CA ARG A 295 14.60 -13.34 17.76
C ARG A 295 14.35 -14.86 17.77
N GLN A 296 13.83 -15.40 18.87
CA GLN A 296 13.53 -16.83 18.97
C GLN A 296 12.41 -17.23 18.01
N GLU A 297 11.37 -16.41 17.90
CA GLU A 297 10.28 -16.64 16.94
C GLU A 297 10.75 -16.50 15.49
N LEU A 298 11.67 -15.57 15.19
CA LEU A 298 12.31 -15.50 13.88
C LEU A 298 13.09 -16.77 13.57
N GLN A 299 13.89 -17.29 14.51
CA GLN A 299 14.60 -18.55 14.33
C GLN A 299 13.62 -19.70 14.05
N GLN A 300 12.52 -19.78 14.80
CA GLN A 300 11.47 -20.77 14.56
C GLN A 300 10.84 -20.63 13.16
N ALA A 301 10.61 -19.41 12.69
CA ALA A 301 10.10 -19.17 11.33
C ALA A 301 11.08 -19.66 10.25
N PHE A 302 12.38 -19.45 10.45
CA PHE A 302 13.40 -20.02 9.58
C PHE A 302 13.42 -21.54 9.59
N ASP A 303 13.41 -22.15 10.77
CA ASP A 303 13.43 -23.60 10.92
C ASP A 303 12.17 -24.24 10.32
N ASP A 304 11.02 -23.58 10.43
CA ASP A 304 9.76 -23.99 9.81
C ASP A 304 9.83 -23.92 8.28
N PHE A 305 10.36 -22.83 7.73
CA PHE A 305 10.54 -22.68 6.29
C PHE A 305 11.48 -23.74 5.71
N GLN A 306 12.65 -23.95 6.33
CA GLN A 306 13.64 -24.95 5.87
C GLN A 306 13.11 -26.38 5.92
N ALA A 307 12.20 -26.66 6.85
CA ALA A 307 11.55 -27.96 6.97
C ALA A 307 10.26 -28.10 6.12
N GLY A 308 9.93 -27.11 5.28
CA GLY A 308 8.73 -27.14 4.43
C GLY A 308 7.40 -27.00 5.19
N ARG A 309 7.41 -26.43 6.40
CA ARG A 309 6.21 -26.26 7.26
C ARG A 309 5.39 -25.01 6.93
N LEU A 310 5.83 -24.17 6.00
CA LEU A 310 5.10 -22.98 5.52
C LEU A 310 4.22 -23.26 4.29
N GLY A 311 3.98 -24.53 3.98
CA GLY A 311 3.26 -24.96 2.79
C GLY A 311 4.19 -25.54 1.74
N THR A 312 3.58 -26.13 0.72
CA THR A 312 4.27 -26.77 -0.41
C THR A 312 3.86 -26.10 -1.71
N ILE A 313 4.82 -25.79 -2.57
CA ILE A 313 4.54 -25.25 -3.90
C ILE A 313 3.66 -26.27 -4.67
N PRO A 314 2.48 -25.87 -5.18
CA PRO A 314 1.61 -26.77 -5.93
C PRO A 314 2.30 -27.32 -7.19
N THR A 315 2.11 -28.60 -7.49
CA THR A 315 2.69 -29.25 -8.69
C THR A 315 2.13 -28.73 -10.02
N THR A 316 0.98 -28.05 -9.98
CA THR A 316 0.37 -27.36 -11.14
C THR A 316 0.92 -25.96 -11.38
N ALA A 317 1.73 -25.42 -10.46
CA ALA A 317 2.51 -24.22 -10.70
C ALA A 317 3.54 -24.56 -11.78
N ARG A 318 3.22 -24.29 -13.06
CA ARG A 318 4.12 -24.57 -14.18
C ARG A 318 5.51 -24.03 -13.85
N GLU A 319 6.52 -24.90 -13.88
CA GLU A 319 7.94 -24.54 -13.93
C GLU A 319 8.19 -23.66 -15.18
N ARG A 320 7.92 -22.36 -15.10
CA ARG A 320 8.25 -21.39 -16.15
C ARG A 320 9.47 -20.60 -15.72
N ASN A 321 10.63 -21.27 -15.65
CA ASN A 321 11.95 -20.60 -15.63
C ASN A 321 13.12 -21.58 -15.83
N LYS A 322 13.09 -22.43 -16.87
CA LYS A 322 14.24 -23.30 -17.22
C LYS A 322 14.64 -23.34 -18.71
N SER A 323 14.21 -22.41 -19.56
CA SER A 323 14.57 -22.46 -20.99
C SER A 323 14.92 -21.10 -21.60
N ALA A 324 15.88 -20.38 -21.02
CA ALA A 324 16.53 -19.24 -21.70
C ALA A 324 18.06 -19.40 -21.86
N ASP A 325 18.69 -20.40 -21.26
CA ASP A 325 20.14 -20.64 -21.37
C ASP A 325 20.46 -21.96 -22.09
N GLN A 326 19.92 -22.15 -23.29
CA GLN A 326 20.52 -23.04 -24.29
C GLN A 326 20.18 -22.47 -25.67
N HIS A 327 20.96 -21.48 -26.13
CA HIS A 327 21.37 -21.20 -27.52
C HIS A 327 21.90 -19.76 -27.61
N SER A 328 23.15 -19.55 -27.19
CA SER A 328 24.20 -18.93 -28.00
C SER A 328 25.55 -19.05 -27.31
#